data_AF-A0A955MSH4-F1
#
_entry.id   AF-A0A955MSH4-F1
#
_cell.length_a   1.000
_cell.length_b   1.000
_cell.length_c   1.000
_cell.angle_alpha   90.00
_cell.angle_beta   90.00
_cell.angle_gamma   90.00
#
_symmetry.space_group_name_H-M   'P 1'
#
loop_
_entity.id
_entity.type
_entity.pdbx_description
1 polymer ?
#
loop_
_entity_poly.entity_id
_entity_poly.type
_entity_poly.pdbx_seq_one_letter_code
_entity_poly.pdbx_strand_id
1 'polypeptide(L)'
;MATGVSLFGGFSGVESLDEFHLRDWEANSTILNGGGPVIETALGTVLDGFVVQSGMSVIPNTGGVDVPADGTIQNCTIRNNSIGGVRCRNAIVVIRNCMVYMNHGGGIEVSDSEAFIELCVIRSNSSNSGGGVRVVDSIATMKKCQIYENTSFSDTMARGGGIFTVDSTVRLDRCLISNNIAQAGSQFLATSYGGGLYSLADDSIFLSNCVLAGNRSLDGSVFAIGPETQLHLLNCTITGNQKERSSGSLLFGGATTSFLSENSIIYGNEIPFGGGNNTERTQIIHSLTDTKWNGEGNISGDPKFVDPENGDYHLQRGSPCIDSGTDTGLTTDLDGNPRPIGGYDMGAYEFPYLRSDIDGDGRVDENDLFIFQRDWRKGTGP
;
A
#
# COMPACT_ATOMS: atom_id res chain seq x y z
N MET A 1 -12.45 23.32 14.06
CA MET A 1 -12.07 24.58 13.36
C MET A 1 -13.34 25.31 12.93
N ALA A 2 -13.26 26.54 12.40
CA ALA A 2 -14.41 27.19 11.76
C ALA A 2 -14.45 26.88 10.26
N THR A 3 -15.65 26.85 9.67
CA THR A 3 -15.87 26.59 8.24
C THR A 3 -15.05 27.53 7.35
N GLY A 4 -14.40 26.97 6.33
CA GLY A 4 -13.60 27.70 5.33
C GLY A 4 -12.26 28.23 5.83
N VAL A 5 -11.85 27.89 7.05
CA VAL A 5 -10.55 28.31 7.60
C VAL A 5 -9.46 27.34 7.16
N SER A 6 -8.40 27.88 6.57
CA SER A 6 -7.17 27.14 6.26
C SER A 6 -6.08 27.47 7.28
N LEU A 7 -5.30 26.47 7.67
CA LEU A 7 -4.13 26.58 8.51
C LEU A 7 -2.90 26.18 7.72
N PHE A 8 -1.86 26.99 7.82
CA PHE A 8 -0.56 26.74 7.18
C PHE A 8 0.54 26.78 8.24
N GLY A 9 1.40 25.77 8.23
CA GLY A 9 2.66 25.69 8.99
C GLY A 9 3.87 25.76 8.04
N GLY A 10 5.06 25.75 8.63
CA GLY A 10 6.33 25.80 7.87
C GLY A 10 6.99 27.17 7.79
N PHE A 11 6.62 28.11 8.66
CA PHE A 11 7.20 29.46 8.67
C PHE A 11 8.41 29.52 9.60
N SER A 12 9.48 30.17 9.15
CA SER A 12 10.65 30.51 9.96
C SER A 12 10.38 31.64 10.97
N GLY A 13 9.30 32.39 10.78
CA GLY A 13 8.83 33.45 11.67
C GLY A 13 9.32 34.85 11.31
N VAL A 14 9.98 35.01 10.17
CA VAL A 14 10.48 36.30 9.65
C VAL A 14 9.83 36.71 8.33
N GLU A 15 8.98 35.85 7.76
CA GLU A 15 8.33 36.06 6.47
C GLU A 15 7.27 37.18 6.52
N SER A 16 7.18 37.92 5.42
CA SER A 16 6.06 38.79 5.10
C SER A 16 4.93 38.03 4.37
N LEU A 17 3.75 38.65 4.25
CA LEU A 17 2.59 38.03 3.59
C LEU A 17 2.88 37.63 2.13
N ASP A 18 3.72 38.38 1.41
CA ASP A 18 4.06 38.08 0.01
C ASP A 18 5.02 36.88 -0.12
N GLU A 19 5.66 36.48 0.97
CA GLU A 19 6.62 35.38 1.06
C GLU A 19 5.97 34.08 1.54
N PHE A 20 4.63 34.01 1.60
CA PHE A 20 3.88 32.81 1.98
C PHE A 20 4.32 31.54 1.21
N HIS A 21 4.67 31.70 -0.06
CA HIS A 21 5.11 30.61 -0.94
C HIS A 21 6.53 30.11 -0.64
N LEU A 22 7.30 30.81 0.21
CA LEU A 22 8.64 30.42 0.63
C LEU A 22 8.65 29.58 1.91
N ARG A 23 7.48 29.26 2.48
CA ARG A 23 7.37 28.35 3.63
C ARG A 23 8.05 27.02 3.34
N ASP A 24 8.71 26.49 4.35
CA ASP A 24 9.40 25.20 4.32
C ASP A 24 8.95 24.39 5.55
N TRP A 25 7.95 23.53 5.35
CA TRP A 25 7.37 22.70 6.41
C TRP A 25 8.28 21.55 6.84
N GLU A 26 9.31 21.23 6.06
CA GLU A 26 10.30 20.22 6.40
C GLU A 26 11.37 20.82 7.32
N ALA A 27 11.86 22.02 6.99
CA ALA A 27 12.87 22.71 7.78
C ALA A 27 12.28 23.42 9.02
N ASN A 28 11.09 24.01 8.91
CA ASN A 28 10.48 24.86 9.94
C ASN A 28 9.24 24.21 10.56
N SER A 29 9.45 23.17 11.35
CA SER A 29 8.37 22.39 11.94
C SER A 29 7.43 23.24 12.81
N THR A 30 6.14 23.25 12.44
CA THR A 30 5.07 23.85 13.26
C THR A 30 4.28 22.74 13.94
N ILE A 31 4.36 22.68 15.28
CA ILE A 31 3.84 21.54 16.06
C ILE A 31 2.52 21.90 16.74
N LEU A 32 1.48 21.13 16.44
CA LEU A 32 0.26 21.04 17.24
C LEU A 32 0.40 19.85 18.20
N ASN A 33 0.33 20.14 19.51
CA ASN A 33 0.59 19.18 20.59
C ASN A 33 -0.50 19.34 21.65
N GLY A 34 -1.13 18.25 22.13
CA GLY A 34 -2.22 18.36 23.11
C GLY A 34 -2.85 17.03 23.56
N GLY A 35 -3.90 17.10 24.41
CA GLY A 35 -4.71 15.97 24.87
C GLY A 35 -6.20 16.14 24.50
N GLY A 36 -6.74 15.20 23.72
CA GLY A 36 -7.93 15.32 22.84
C GLY A 36 -7.56 15.02 21.38
N PRO A 37 -8.45 15.16 20.35
CA PRO A 37 -7.93 15.15 18.99
C PRO A 37 -7.13 16.44 18.91
N VAL A 38 -5.87 16.38 18.52
CA VAL A 38 -5.02 17.58 18.45
C VAL A 38 -5.69 18.63 17.57
N ILE A 39 -6.41 18.19 16.53
CA ILE A 39 -7.21 19.06 15.70
C ILE A 39 -8.50 18.38 15.24
N GLU A 40 -9.62 19.10 15.35
CA GLU A 40 -10.87 18.78 14.67
C GLU A 40 -11.07 19.82 13.56
N THR A 41 -11.14 19.36 12.32
CA THR A 41 -11.33 20.23 11.15
C THR A 41 -12.81 20.63 10.99
N ALA A 42 -13.11 21.49 10.04
CA ALA A 42 -14.48 21.86 9.66
C ALA A 42 -14.61 21.92 8.14
N LEU A 43 -15.83 22.04 7.63
CA LEU A 43 -16.10 22.09 6.20
C LEU A 43 -15.19 23.10 5.48
N GLY A 44 -14.52 22.65 4.43
CA GLY A 44 -13.61 23.46 3.61
C GLY A 44 -12.27 23.78 4.28
N THR A 45 -11.90 23.07 5.35
CA THR A 45 -10.60 23.26 6.00
C THR A 45 -9.47 22.74 5.12
N VAL A 46 -8.39 23.51 5.04
CA VAL A 46 -7.08 23.01 4.59
C VAL A 46 -6.13 23.02 5.78
N LEU A 47 -5.58 21.85 6.12
CA LEU A 47 -4.51 21.70 7.10
C LEU A 47 -3.22 21.38 6.35
N ASP A 48 -2.25 22.30 6.38
CA ASP A 48 -1.04 22.20 5.57
C ASP A 48 0.24 22.45 6.37
N GLY A 49 1.19 21.51 6.34
CA GLY A 49 2.54 21.74 6.86
C GLY A 49 2.67 21.66 8.38
N PHE A 50 1.80 20.91 9.07
CA PHE A 50 1.86 20.74 10.53
C PHE A 50 2.38 19.38 10.96
N VAL A 51 3.03 19.36 12.13
CA VAL A 51 3.22 18.15 12.93
C VAL A 51 2.10 18.06 13.95
N VAL A 52 1.31 16.99 13.91
CA VAL A 52 0.19 16.71 14.80
C VAL A 52 0.55 15.53 15.69
N GLN A 53 0.67 15.75 17.01
CA GLN A 53 1.20 14.72 17.91
C GLN A 53 0.64 14.72 19.32
N SER A 54 0.85 13.59 20.00
CA SER A 54 0.55 13.36 21.42
C SER A 54 -0.92 13.44 21.79
N GLY A 55 -1.81 13.45 20.81
CA GLY A 55 -3.25 13.50 21.00
C GLY A 55 -3.84 12.24 21.62
N MET A 56 -4.87 12.44 22.42
CA MET A 56 -5.47 11.39 23.27
C MET A 56 -6.98 11.60 23.42
N SER A 57 -7.76 11.60 22.33
CA SER A 57 -9.22 11.64 22.46
C SER A 57 -9.89 10.31 22.38
N VAL A 58 -10.64 10.00 23.44
CA VAL A 58 -11.62 8.91 23.45
C VAL A 58 -12.88 9.31 22.66
N ILE A 59 -13.19 10.60 22.53
CA ILE A 59 -14.29 11.09 21.69
C ILE A 59 -13.70 12.15 20.76
N PRO A 60 -13.57 11.92 19.45
CA PRO A 60 -14.33 10.99 18.63
C PRO A 60 -13.56 9.71 18.23
N ASN A 61 -12.85 9.05 19.16
CA ASN A 61 -11.96 7.91 18.87
C ASN A 61 -10.87 8.26 17.83
N THR A 62 -10.18 9.38 18.02
CA THR A 62 -8.93 9.69 17.33
C THR A 62 -8.10 10.64 18.18
N GLY A 63 -6.77 10.48 18.14
CA GLY A 63 -5.85 11.36 18.84
C GLY A 63 -5.31 12.48 17.95
N GLY A 64 -5.00 12.21 16.68
CA GLY A 64 -4.38 13.21 15.81
C GLY A 64 -5.39 14.18 15.22
N VAL A 65 -5.94 13.83 14.06
CA VAL A 65 -6.80 14.67 13.24
C VAL A 65 -8.19 14.04 13.14
N ASP A 66 -9.23 14.76 13.54
CA ASP A 66 -10.63 14.42 13.25
C ASP A 66 -11.15 15.26 12.08
N VAL A 67 -11.77 14.60 11.11
CA VAL A 67 -12.31 15.20 9.88
C VAL A 67 -13.79 14.91 9.77
N PRO A 68 -14.65 15.76 10.38
CA PRO A 68 -16.09 15.55 10.43
C PRO A 68 -16.86 16.11 9.22
N ALA A 69 -16.17 16.78 8.30
CA ALA A 69 -16.72 17.39 7.10
C ALA A 69 -15.62 17.58 6.05
N ASP A 70 -15.99 17.85 4.80
CA ASP A 70 -15.07 17.91 3.68
C ASP A 70 -13.86 18.80 3.95
N GLY A 71 -12.68 18.35 3.56
CA GLY A 71 -11.44 19.05 3.85
C GLY A 71 -10.21 18.42 3.19
N THR A 72 -9.10 19.14 3.28
CA THR A 72 -7.80 18.70 2.78
C THR A 72 -6.78 18.70 3.90
N ILE A 73 -6.05 17.59 4.04
CA ILE A 73 -4.87 17.47 4.88
C ILE A 73 -3.70 17.24 3.94
N GLN A 74 -2.71 18.13 3.95
CA GLN A 74 -1.55 18.00 3.08
C GLN A 74 -0.23 18.36 3.75
N ASN A 75 0.87 17.75 3.31
CA ASN A 75 2.21 18.04 3.82
C ASN A 75 2.33 17.93 5.35
N CYS A 76 1.48 17.09 5.96
CA CYS A 76 1.39 16.98 7.41
C CYS A 76 2.11 15.73 7.91
N THR A 77 2.69 15.84 9.10
CA THR A 77 3.18 14.69 9.86
C THR A 77 2.23 14.42 11.02
N ILE A 78 1.58 13.27 11.05
CA ILE A 78 0.67 12.86 12.12
C ILE A 78 1.27 11.67 12.86
N ARG A 79 1.68 11.88 14.12
CA ARG A 79 2.48 10.87 14.83
C ARG A 79 2.26 10.80 16.33
N ASN A 80 2.58 9.66 16.93
CA ASN A 80 2.59 9.48 18.38
C ASN A 80 1.25 9.87 19.04
N ASN A 81 0.14 9.62 18.36
CA ASN A 81 -1.20 9.84 18.91
C ASN A 81 -1.71 8.53 19.51
N SER A 82 -2.41 8.59 20.65
CA SER A 82 -2.73 7.40 21.46
C SER A 82 -4.00 6.67 21.04
N ILE A 83 -4.88 7.28 20.22
CA ILE A 83 -6.20 6.70 19.87
C ILE A 83 -6.46 6.70 18.35
N GLY A 84 -5.62 7.35 17.55
CA GLY A 84 -5.64 7.23 16.08
C GLY A 84 -4.85 8.38 15.45
N GLY A 85 -4.38 8.18 14.22
CA GLY A 85 -3.72 9.22 13.44
C GLY A 85 -4.75 10.19 12.83
N VAL A 86 -5.45 9.75 11.79
CA VAL A 86 -6.47 10.54 11.08
C VAL A 86 -7.79 9.77 11.06
N ARG A 87 -8.90 10.43 11.37
CA ARG A 87 -10.26 9.86 11.27
C ARG A 87 -11.11 10.73 10.36
N CYS A 88 -11.67 10.14 9.31
CA CYS A 88 -12.63 10.76 8.41
C CYS A 88 -14.03 10.20 8.71
N ARG A 89 -15.01 11.08 8.90
CA ARG A 89 -16.39 10.69 9.20
C ARG A 89 -17.40 11.62 8.53
N ASN A 90 -18.32 11.08 7.74
CA ASN A 90 -19.33 11.85 6.99
C ASN A 90 -18.70 12.94 6.10
N ALA A 91 -17.59 12.63 5.42
CA ALA A 91 -16.81 13.64 4.70
C ALA A 91 -16.23 13.11 3.38
N ILE A 92 -16.00 14.02 2.44
CA ILE A 92 -15.11 13.83 1.30
C ILE A 92 -13.76 14.46 1.64
N VAL A 93 -12.72 13.65 1.78
CA VAL A 93 -11.42 14.08 2.32
C VAL A 93 -10.30 13.82 1.34
N VAL A 94 -9.43 14.82 1.16
CA VAL A 94 -8.16 14.67 0.45
C VAL A 94 -7.03 14.63 1.47
N ILE A 95 -6.22 13.56 1.44
CA ILE A 95 -5.01 13.42 2.25
C ILE A 95 -3.83 13.27 1.30
N ARG A 96 -2.95 14.28 1.23
CA ARG A 96 -1.88 14.32 0.22
C ARG A 96 -0.51 14.56 0.85
N ASN A 97 0.50 13.79 0.47
CA ASN A 97 1.88 14.02 0.89
C ASN A 97 2.01 14.08 2.43
N CYS A 98 1.34 13.16 3.13
CA CYS A 98 1.35 13.10 4.59
C CYS A 98 2.16 11.91 5.08
N MET A 99 2.83 12.09 6.23
CA MET A 99 3.48 11.01 6.96
C MET A 99 2.68 10.68 8.23
N VAL A 100 2.06 9.50 8.27
CA VAL A 100 1.22 9.04 9.39
C VAL A 100 1.90 7.86 10.07
N TYR A 101 2.48 8.07 11.26
CA TYR A 101 3.30 7.03 11.88
C TYR A 101 3.31 6.96 13.40
N MET A 102 3.54 5.76 13.94
CA MET A 102 3.59 5.51 15.40
C MET A 102 2.32 5.98 16.12
N ASN A 103 1.16 5.88 15.48
CA ASN A 103 -0.12 6.14 16.13
C ASN A 103 -0.70 4.83 16.69
N HIS A 104 -1.19 4.88 17.92
CA HIS A 104 -2.01 3.85 18.53
C HIS A 104 -3.48 4.11 18.19
N GLY A 105 -4.24 3.06 17.89
CA GLY A 105 -5.61 3.16 17.34
C GLY A 105 -5.69 3.21 15.81
N GLY A 106 -4.55 3.12 15.11
CA GLY A 106 -4.46 3.02 13.65
C GLY A 106 -3.90 4.28 12.99
N GLY A 107 -3.48 4.15 11.74
CA GLY A 107 -2.98 5.28 10.94
C GLY A 107 -4.10 6.17 10.44
N ILE A 108 -4.91 5.66 9.50
CA ILE A 108 -6.02 6.39 8.88
C ILE A 108 -7.30 5.55 8.97
N GLU A 109 -8.37 6.13 9.51
CA GLU A 109 -9.72 5.57 9.50
C GLU A 109 -10.62 6.38 8.57
N VAL A 110 -11.35 5.69 7.70
CA VAL A 110 -12.37 6.24 6.80
C VAL A 110 -13.69 5.54 7.12
N SER A 111 -14.66 6.28 7.68
CA SER A 111 -15.97 5.76 8.06
C SER A 111 -17.06 6.64 7.47
N ASP A 112 -18.08 6.06 6.83
CA ASP A 112 -19.17 6.80 6.20
C ASP A 112 -18.66 7.96 5.31
N SER A 113 -17.56 7.72 4.57
CA SER A 113 -16.78 8.79 3.92
C SER A 113 -16.20 8.35 2.57
N GLU A 114 -15.75 9.33 1.79
CA GLU A 114 -14.91 9.12 0.61
C GLU A 114 -13.55 9.79 0.83
N ALA A 115 -12.47 9.01 0.71
CA ALA A 115 -11.12 9.51 0.93
C ALA A 115 -10.23 9.32 -0.31
N PHE A 116 -9.57 10.40 -0.73
CA PHE A 116 -8.51 10.41 -1.74
C PHE A 116 -7.17 10.57 -1.03
N ILE A 117 -6.39 9.49 -0.97
CA ILE A 117 -5.13 9.43 -0.24
C ILE A 117 -4.00 9.31 -1.26
N GLU A 118 -3.15 10.32 -1.40
CA GLU A 118 -2.13 10.35 -2.44
C GLU A 118 -0.76 10.69 -1.86
N LEU A 119 0.29 9.99 -2.32
CA LEU A 119 1.68 10.24 -1.91
C LEU A 119 1.89 10.17 -0.39
N CYS A 120 1.09 9.36 0.31
CA CYS A 120 1.17 9.24 1.76
C CYS A 120 2.06 8.08 2.18
N VAL A 121 2.79 8.27 3.28
CA VAL A 121 3.52 7.23 3.98
C VAL A 121 2.79 6.93 5.28
N ILE A 122 2.27 5.71 5.42
CA ILE A 122 1.50 5.24 6.56
C ILE A 122 2.24 4.06 7.18
N ARG A 123 2.95 4.31 8.29
CA ARG A 123 3.88 3.31 8.82
C ARG A 123 3.91 3.14 10.32
N SER A 124 4.27 1.94 10.77
CA SER A 124 4.50 1.66 12.19
C SER A 124 3.32 2.06 13.09
N ASN A 125 2.09 2.09 12.56
CA ASN A 125 0.88 2.35 13.34
C ASN A 125 0.33 1.04 13.89
N SER A 126 -0.39 1.13 15.01
CA SER A 126 -0.93 -0.04 15.68
C SER A 126 -2.42 0.12 15.99
N SER A 127 -3.23 -0.90 15.73
CA SER A 127 -4.64 -0.94 16.16
C SER A 127 -5.09 -2.38 16.39
N ASN A 128 -6.32 -2.60 16.85
CA ASN A 128 -6.88 -3.95 16.92
C ASN A 128 -7.44 -4.42 15.56
N SER A 129 -7.69 -3.50 14.63
CA SER A 129 -8.23 -3.79 13.30
C SER A 129 -7.92 -2.63 12.34
N GLY A 130 -7.10 -2.87 11.33
CA GLY A 130 -6.61 -1.83 10.42
C GLY A 130 -5.47 -1.05 11.06
N GLY A 131 -4.29 -1.67 11.17
CA GLY A 131 -3.11 -1.03 11.77
C GLY A 131 -2.70 0.22 10.98
N GLY A 132 -2.58 0.08 9.65
CA GLY A 132 -2.30 1.18 8.74
C GLY A 132 -3.56 1.95 8.38
N VAL A 133 -4.47 1.31 7.65
CA VAL A 133 -5.71 1.90 7.12
C VAL A 133 -6.92 1.06 7.49
N ARG A 134 -7.99 1.71 7.95
CA ARG A 134 -9.29 1.12 8.23
C ARG A 134 -10.35 1.81 7.38
N VAL A 135 -11.14 1.04 6.64
CA VAL A 135 -12.22 1.54 5.77
C VAL A 135 -13.52 0.83 6.16
N VAL A 136 -14.58 1.57 6.45
CA VAL A 136 -15.87 1.02 6.90
C VAL A 136 -17.00 1.82 6.27
N ASP A 137 -17.94 1.14 5.60
CA ASP A 137 -19.08 1.78 4.92
C ASP A 137 -18.63 2.97 4.03
N SER A 138 -17.52 2.80 3.30
CA SER A 138 -16.74 3.92 2.73
C SER A 138 -16.09 3.61 1.39
N ILE A 139 -15.57 4.67 0.76
CA ILE A 139 -14.72 4.59 -0.43
C ILE A 139 -13.33 5.14 -0.08
N ALA A 140 -12.27 4.36 -0.32
CA ALA A 140 -10.89 4.83 -0.19
C ALA A 140 -10.12 4.62 -1.49
N THR A 141 -9.68 5.71 -2.12
CA THR A 141 -8.80 5.69 -3.29
C THR A 141 -7.40 6.11 -2.89
N MET A 142 -6.45 5.19 -2.97
CA MET A 142 -5.05 5.38 -2.62
C MET A 142 -4.17 5.39 -3.87
N LYS A 143 -3.30 6.39 -4.02
CA LYS A 143 -2.36 6.48 -5.15
C LYS A 143 -0.96 6.78 -4.66
N LYS A 144 0.04 6.01 -5.12
CA LYS A 144 1.45 6.25 -4.77
C LYS A 144 1.69 6.27 -3.25
N CYS A 145 0.94 5.45 -2.52
CA CYS A 145 1.03 5.38 -1.06
C CYS A 145 1.94 4.22 -0.64
N GLN A 146 2.63 4.40 0.48
CA GLN A 146 3.42 3.36 1.13
C GLN A 146 2.78 3.03 2.48
N ILE A 147 2.30 1.79 2.64
CA ILE A 147 1.65 1.30 3.85
C ILE A 147 2.52 0.17 4.39
N TYR A 148 3.36 0.45 5.38
CA TYR A 148 4.33 -0.54 5.83
C TYR A 148 4.60 -0.59 7.33
N GLU A 149 5.05 -1.75 7.82
CA GLU A 149 5.36 -1.97 9.24
C GLU A 149 4.18 -1.69 10.19
N ASN A 150 2.95 -1.63 9.68
CA ASN A 150 1.79 -1.44 10.54
C ASN A 150 1.37 -2.77 11.17
N THR A 151 0.88 -2.69 12.39
CA THR A 151 0.54 -3.86 13.18
C THR A 151 -0.92 -3.82 13.61
N SER A 152 -1.64 -4.89 13.32
CA SER A 152 -2.89 -5.20 13.99
C SER A 152 -2.57 -6.13 15.16
N PHE A 153 -2.79 -5.66 16.39
CA PHE A 153 -2.55 -6.43 17.60
C PHE A 153 -3.81 -6.54 18.44
N SER A 154 -4.15 -7.75 18.88
CA SER A 154 -5.30 -7.98 19.76
C SER A 154 -5.11 -9.29 20.51
N ASP A 155 -5.48 -9.32 21.80
CA ASP A 155 -5.37 -10.54 22.61
C ASP A 155 -6.28 -11.68 22.11
N THR A 156 -7.34 -11.33 21.36
CA THR A 156 -8.36 -12.28 20.90
C THR A 156 -8.38 -12.41 19.38
N MET A 157 -8.54 -11.31 18.66
CA MET A 157 -8.64 -11.35 17.21
C MET A 157 -8.05 -10.11 16.56
N ALA A 158 -6.93 -10.29 15.86
CA ALA A 158 -6.23 -9.25 15.11
C ALA A 158 -6.56 -9.35 13.61
N ARG A 159 -6.89 -8.21 12.98
CA ARG A 159 -7.34 -8.17 11.58
C ARG A 159 -6.72 -7.00 10.84
N GLY A 160 -6.18 -7.21 9.65
CA GLY A 160 -5.74 -6.12 8.76
C GLY A 160 -4.55 -5.33 9.34
N GLY A 161 -3.35 -5.90 9.29
CA GLY A 161 -2.13 -5.19 9.72
C GLY A 161 -1.92 -3.93 8.88
N GLY A 162 -1.91 -4.09 7.56
CA GLY A 162 -1.84 -3.00 6.61
C GLY A 162 -3.21 -2.34 6.44
N ILE A 163 -4.17 -3.08 5.86
CA ILE A 163 -5.50 -2.57 5.51
C ILE A 163 -6.59 -3.48 6.11
N PHE A 164 -7.62 -2.87 6.70
CA PHE A 164 -8.86 -3.52 7.08
C PHE A 164 -10.04 -2.85 6.39
N THR A 165 -10.96 -3.63 5.83
CA THR A 165 -12.14 -3.13 5.12
C THR A 165 -13.41 -3.92 5.44
N VAL A 166 -14.57 -3.26 5.41
CA VAL A 166 -15.92 -3.82 5.58
C VAL A 166 -16.92 -2.98 4.80
N ASP A 167 -17.80 -3.61 4.03
CA ASP A 167 -18.90 -2.93 3.32
C ASP A 167 -18.40 -1.72 2.49
N SER A 168 -17.21 -1.85 1.89
CA SER A 168 -16.47 -0.71 1.35
C SER A 168 -15.86 -0.95 -0.02
N THR A 169 -15.51 0.15 -0.70
CA THR A 169 -14.74 0.11 -1.94
C THR A 169 -13.34 0.66 -1.73
N VAL A 170 -12.32 -0.14 -2.05
CA VAL A 170 -10.92 0.21 -1.87
C VAL A 170 -10.19 0.11 -3.20
N ARG A 171 -9.55 1.20 -3.65
CA ARG A 171 -8.78 1.26 -4.89
C ARG A 171 -7.36 1.68 -4.61
N LEU A 172 -6.38 0.90 -5.05
CA LEU A 172 -4.95 1.24 -4.94
C LEU A 172 -4.34 1.29 -6.33
N ASP A 173 -3.66 2.40 -6.62
CA ASP A 173 -2.83 2.55 -7.82
C ASP A 173 -1.40 2.86 -7.39
N ARG A 174 -0.45 2.04 -7.84
CA ARG A 174 0.97 2.26 -7.59
C ARG A 174 1.32 2.36 -6.11
N CYS A 175 0.76 1.46 -5.29
CA CYS A 175 0.98 1.45 -3.86
C CYS A 175 1.90 0.31 -3.43
N LEU A 176 2.64 0.54 -2.35
CA LEU A 176 3.40 -0.47 -1.64
C LEU A 176 2.67 -0.84 -0.34
N ILE A 177 2.37 -2.12 -0.16
CA ILE A 177 1.89 -2.68 1.11
C ILE A 177 2.94 -3.69 1.59
N SER A 178 3.77 -3.32 2.55
CA SER A 178 4.89 -4.19 2.95
C SER A 178 5.11 -4.34 4.44
N ASN A 179 5.61 -5.51 4.86
CA ASN A 179 6.01 -5.77 6.24
C ASN A 179 4.93 -5.47 7.28
N ASN A 180 3.65 -5.51 6.90
CA ASN A 180 2.55 -5.31 7.83
C ASN A 180 2.20 -6.64 8.51
N ILE A 181 1.82 -6.55 9.78
CA ILE A 181 1.68 -7.71 10.66
C ILE A 181 0.27 -7.75 11.25
N ALA A 182 -0.39 -8.90 11.17
CA ALA A 182 -1.53 -9.24 12.01
C ALA A 182 -1.07 -10.24 13.06
N GLN A 183 -1.12 -9.83 14.33
CA GLN A 183 -0.60 -10.60 15.45
C GLN A 183 -1.66 -10.70 16.56
N ALA A 184 -2.13 -11.91 16.81
CA ALA A 184 -2.98 -12.16 17.96
C ALA A 184 -2.14 -12.55 19.19
N GLY A 185 -2.70 -12.38 20.38
CA GLY A 185 -2.10 -12.84 21.63
C GLY A 185 -1.85 -14.35 21.66
N SER A 186 -1.24 -14.85 22.74
CA SER A 186 -0.91 -16.27 22.88
C SER A 186 -2.03 -17.15 23.47
N GLN A 187 -3.28 -16.65 23.50
CA GLN A 187 -4.40 -17.39 24.09
C GLN A 187 -4.88 -18.50 23.14
N PHE A 188 -5.45 -19.58 23.70
CA PHE A 188 -5.80 -20.82 22.96
C PHE A 188 -6.78 -20.62 21.77
N LEU A 189 -7.51 -19.50 21.73
CA LEU A 189 -8.45 -19.15 20.65
C LEU A 189 -8.08 -17.85 19.92
N ALA A 190 -6.88 -17.32 20.19
CA ALA A 190 -6.42 -16.10 19.55
C ALA A 190 -6.18 -16.37 18.06
N THR A 191 -6.72 -15.50 17.19
CA THR A 191 -6.56 -15.66 15.74
C THR A 191 -6.21 -14.35 15.06
N SER A 192 -5.33 -14.41 14.07
CA SER A 192 -4.84 -13.24 13.34
C SER A 192 -4.97 -13.44 11.84
N TYR A 193 -5.59 -12.47 11.16
CA TYR A 193 -5.83 -12.55 9.71
C TYR A 193 -5.47 -11.24 9.02
N GLY A 194 -5.03 -11.35 7.77
CA GLY A 194 -4.83 -10.21 6.90
C GLY A 194 -3.64 -9.35 7.32
N GLY A 195 -2.44 -9.93 7.38
CA GLY A 195 -1.22 -9.15 7.65
C GLY A 195 -1.10 -7.95 6.70
N GLY A 196 -1.29 -8.19 5.40
CA GLY A 196 -1.34 -7.13 4.39
C GLY A 196 -2.73 -6.53 4.27
N LEU A 197 -3.74 -7.36 4.02
CA LEU A 197 -5.12 -6.92 3.81
C LEU A 197 -6.12 -7.89 4.44
N TYR A 198 -7.10 -7.34 5.14
CA TYR A 198 -8.28 -8.04 5.63
C TYR A 198 -9.55 -7.35 5.11
N SER A 199 -10.42 -8.12 4.48
CA SER A 199 -11.80 -7.75 4.16
C SER A 199 -12.73 -8.61 4.99
N LEU A 200 -13.72 -7.99 5.64
CA LEU A 200 -14.68 -8.72 6.45
C LEU A 200 -15.80 -9.33 5.62
N ALA A 201 -16.44 -8.54 4.76
CA ALA A 201 -17.52 -8.94 3.86
C ALA A 201 -17.89 -7.78 2.93
N ASP A 202 -18.54 -8.11 1.80
CA ASP A 202 -19.24 -7.17 0.92
C ASP A 202 -18.37 -6.03 0.37
N ASP A 203 -17.05 -6.26 0.27
CA ASP A 203 -16.10 -5.28 -0.21
C ASP A 203 -15.86 -5.37 -1.73
N SER A 204 -15.40 -4.27 -2.33
CA SER A 204 -14.88 -4.23 -3.70
C SER A 204 -13.48 -3.63 -3.71
N ILE A 205 -12.48 -4.46 -4.00
CA ILE A 205 -11.06 -4.15 -3.81
C ILE A 205 -10.31 -4.28 -5.13
N PHE A 206 -9.70 -3.19 -5.58
CA PHE A 206 -8.98 -3.12 -6.85
C PHE A 206 -7.56 -2.61 -6.63
N LEU A 207 -6.57 -3.37 -7.09
CA LEU A 207 -5.16 -2.99 -7.03
C LEU A 207 -4.58 -2.98 -8.45
N SER A 208 -3.93 -1.89 -8.82
CA SER A 208 -3.17 -1.76 -10.07
C SER A 208 -1.74 -1.33 -9.78
N ASN A 209 -0.76 -1.98 -10.42
CA ASN A 209 0.67 -1.66 -10.27
C ASN A 209 1.14 -1.66 -8.81
N CYS A 210 0.58 -2.53 -7.96
CA CYS A 210 0.88 -2.54 -6.54
C CYS A 210 1.90 -3.64 -6.20
N VAL A 211 2.71 -3.37 -5.18
CA VAL A 211 3.59 -4.38 -4.57
C VAL A 211 3.04 -4.73 -3.19
N LEU A 212 2.85 -6.02 -2.93
CA LEU A 212 2.42 -6.55 -1.65
C LEU A 212 3.47 -7.54 -1.16
N ALA A 213 4.35 -7.10 -0.26
CA ALA A 213 5.57 -7.83 0.05
C ALA A 213 5.87 -8.00 1.54
N GLY A 214 6.34 -9.16 1.97
CA GLY A 214 6.81 -9.35 3.34
C GLY A 214 5.72 -9.21 4.42
N ASN A 215 4.43 -9.21 4.05
CA ASN A 215 3.35 -9.09 5.03
C ASN A 215 3.13 -10.43 5.74
N ARG A 216 2.74 -10.36 7.02
CA ARG A 216 2.76 -11.51 7.92
C ARG A 216 1.47 -11.63 8.71
N SER A 217 0.90 -12.82 8.74
CA SER A 217 -0.16 -13.17 9.68
C SER A 217 0.30 -14.34 10.53
N LEU A 218 0.01 -14.32 11.83
CA LEU A 218 0.43 -15.43 12.70
C LEU A 218 -0.38 -16.71 12.42
N ASP A 219 -1.71 -16.60 12.31
CA ASP A 219 -2.59 -17.78 12.33
C ASP A 219 -3.38 -17.99 11.03
N GLY A 220 -3.86 -16.91 10.41
CA GLY A 220 -4.72 -16.88 9.25
C GLY A 220 -3.99 -16.55 7.95
N SER A 221 -4.72 -16.27 6.88
CA SER A 221 -4.13 -15.85 5.59
C SER A 221 -3.58 -14.43 5.65
N VAL A 222 -2.56 -14.12 4.84
CA VAL A 222 -1.97 -12.77 4.76
C VAL A 222 -2.89 -11.81 4.03
N PHE A 223 -3.69 -12.34 3.09
CA PHE A 223 -4.81 -11.68 2.45
C PHE A 223 -6.08 -12.46 2.82
N ALA A 224 -6.87 -11.94 3.74
CA ALA A 224 -8.10 -12.59 4.19
C ALA A 224 -9.28 -11.84 3.59
N ILE A 225 -10.02 -12.50 2.71
CA ILE A 225 -11.08 -11.92 1.92
C ILE A 225 -12.41 -12.53 2.36
N GLY A 226 -13.28 -11.66 2.86
CA GLY A 226 -14.59 -12.01 3.35
C GLY A 226 -15.52 -12.57 2.27
N PRO A 227 -16.68 -13.14 2.65
CA PRO A 227 -17.71 -13.49 1.69
C PRO A 227 -18.18 -12.25 0.90
N GLU A 228 -18.75 -12.50 -0.27
CA GLU A 228 -19.40 -11.50 -1.13
C GLU A 228 -18.45 -10.37 -1.59
N THR A 229 -17.14 -10.58 -1.42
CA THR A 229 -16.11 -9.61 -1.78
C THR A 229 -15.55 -9.86 -3.18
N GLN A 230 -15.21 -8.77 -3.87
CA GLN A 230 -14.46 -8.79 -5.13
C GLN A 230 -13.03 -8.32 -4.88
N LEU A 231 -12.04 -9.12 -5.28
CA LEU A 231 -10.63 -8.72 -5.27
C LEU A 231 -10.04 -8.83 -6.68
N HIS A 232 -9.62 -7.71 -7.24
CA HIS A 232 -9.07 -7.61 -8.57
C HIS A 232 -7.64 -7.06 -8.50
N LEU A 233 -6.69 -7.81 -9.07
CA LEU A 233 -5.28 -7.46 -9.14
C LEU A 233 -4.87 -7.33 -10.61
N LEU A 234 -4.36 -6.16 -10.99
CA LEU A 234 -3.83 -5.89 -12.32
C LEU A 234 -2.38 -5.48 -12.19
N ASN A 235 -1.48 -6.18 -12.87
CA ASN A 235 -0.06 -5.82 -12.88
C ASN A 235 0.50 -5.66 -11.46
N CYS A 236 0.23 -6.60 -10.56
CA CYS A 236 0.70 -6.54 -9.18
C CYS A 236 1.85 -7.52 -8.93
N THR A 237 2.71 -7.22 -7.96
CA THR A 237 3.74 -8.14 -7.47
C THR A 237 3.45 -8.53 -6.03
N ILE A 238 3.22 -9.82 -5.78
CA ILE A 238 2.90 -10.39 -4.47
C ILE A 238 3.99 -11.39 -4.10
N THR A 239 4.83 -11.05 -3.12
CA THR A 239 6.03 -11.85 -2.82
C THR A 239 6.47 -11.81 -1.36
N GLY A 240 7.19 -12.83 -0.91
CA GLY A 240 7.77 -12.87 0.45
C GLY A 240 6.75 -12.81 1.59
N ASN A 241 5.46 -13.00 1.31
CA ASN A 241 4.43 -12.96 2.34
C ASN A 241 4.40 -14.29 3.11
N GLN A 242 4.23 -14.21 4.43
CA GLN A 242 4.49 -15.32 5.35
C GLN A 242 3.36 -15.56 6.32
N LYS A 243 3.28 -16.81 6.79
CA LYS A 243 2.31 -17.22 7.78
C LYS A 243 2.97 -18.13 8.82
N GLU A 244 3.04 -17.67 10.07
CA GLU A 244 3.93 -18.29 11.05
C GLU A 244 3.45 -19.64 11.64
N ARG A 245 2.15 -19.79 11.97
CA ARG A 245 1.69 -20.85 12.88
C ARG A 245 0.73 -21.89 12.29
N SER A 246 0.24 -21.75 11.06
CA SER A 246 -0.68 -22.77 10.53
C SER A 246 -0.60 -23.05 9.02
N SER A 247 -0.89 -24.29 8.66
CA SER A 247 -1.09 -24.74 7.27
C SER A 247 -2.42 -24.18 6.74
N GLY A 248 -2.38 -23.09 5.98
CA GLY A 248 -3.57 -22.53 5.31
C GLY A 248 -3.24 -22.09 3.90
N SER A 249 -3.75 -20.93 3.49
CA SER A 249 -3.48 -20.34 2.19
C SER A 249 -2.97 -18.89 2.34
N LEU A 250 -2.20 -18.41 1.37
CA LEU A 250 -1.81 -17.00 1.31
C LEU A 250 -3.02 -16.07 1.20
N LEU A 251 -3.99 -16.49 0.38
CA LEU A 251 -5.30 -15.86 0.23
C LEU A 251 -6.41 -16.81 0.69
N PHE A 252 -7.27 -16.37 1.61
CA PHE A 252 -8.50 -17.08 1.98
C PHE A 252 -9.68 -16.27 1.46
N GLY A 253 -10.56 -16.90 0.68
CA GLY A 253 -11.84 -16.31 0.26
C GLY A 253 -13.00 -17.12 0.82
N GLY A 254 -14.06 -16.45 1.31
CA GLY A 254 -15.35 -17.09 1.56
C GLY A 254 -15.95 -17.70 0.28
N ALA A 255 -16.94 -18.59 0.40
CA ALA A 255 -17.47 -19.37 -0.73
C ALA A 255 -18.04 -18.53 -1.89
N THR A 256 -18.45 -17.30 -1.61
CA THR A 256 -19.04 -16.33 -2.55
C THR A 256 -18.06 -15.29 -3.07
N THR A 257 -16.80 -15.32 -2.62
CA THR A 257 -15.75 -14.38 -3.03
C THR A 257 -15.40 -14.56 -4.52
N SER A 258 -15.12 -13.44 -5.20
CA SER A 258 -14.53 -13.46 -6.53
C SER A 258 -13.13 -12.88 -6.50
N PHE A 259 -12.21 -13.56 -7.19
CA PHE A 259 -10.81 -13.16 -7.29
C PHE A 259 -10.39 -13.19 -8.76
N LEU A 260 -9.86 -12.07 -9.23
CA LEU A 260 -9.23 -11.96 -10.54
C LEU A 260 -7.82 -11.40 -10.37
N SER A 261 -6.85 -12.10 -10.94
CA SER A 261 -5.48 -11.63 -11.07
C SER A 261 -5.05 -11.72 -12.53
N GLU A 262 -4.64 -10.60 -13.10
CA GLU A 262 -4.16 -10.50 -14.47
C GLU A 262 -2.80 -9.79 -14.50
N ASN A 263 -1.90 -10.26 -15.36
CA ASN A 263 -0.55 -9.70 -15.53
C ASN A 263 0.26 -9.58 -14.23
N SER A 264 0.02 -10.44 -13.24
CA SER A 264 0.64 -10.29 -11.92
C SER A 264 1.75 -11.30 -11.69
N ILE A 265 2.69 -10.96 -10.81
CA ILE A 265 3.71 -11.89 -10.30
C ILE A 265 3.29 -12.31 -8.89
N ILE A 266 3.13 -13.61 -8.69
CA ILE A 266 2.79 -14.22 -7.41
C ILE A 266 3.85 -15.28 -7.11
N TYR A 267 4.93 -14.89 -6.44
CA TYR A 267 6.12 -15.73 -6.34
C TYR A 267 6.80 -15.59 -4.98
N GLY A 268 7.41 -16.66 -4.47
CA GLY A 268 8.24 -16.62 -3.26
C GLY A 268 7.44 -16.34 -1.99
N ASN A 269 6.15 -16.70 -1.97
CA ASN A 269 5.34 -16.64 -0.75
C ASN A 269 5.42 -17.98 -0.02
N GLU A 270 5.44 -17.96 1.32
CA GLU A 270 5.66 -19.18 2.14
C GLU A 270 4.60 -20.26 1.88
N ILE A 271 3.40 -19.83 1.50
CA ILE A 271 2.29 -20.71 1.16
C ILE A 271 1.75 -20.33 -0.22
N PRO A 272 1.48 -21.30 -1.11
CA PRO A 272 0.82 -21.02 -2.37
C PRO A 272 -0.56 -20.37 -2.18
N PHE A 273 -1.07 -19.76 -3.25
CA PHE A 273 -2.49 -19.42 -3.33
C PHE A 273 -3.33 -20.69 -3.14
N GLY A 274 -3.97 -20.81 -1.98
CA GLY A 274 -4.91 -21.88 -1.68
C GLY A 274 -6.33 -21.36 -1.85
N GLY A 275 -6.86 -21.46 -3.06
CA GLY A 275 -8.29 -21.26 -3.29
C GLY A 275 -9.05 -22.36 -2.54
N GLY A 276 -9.99 -21.99 -1.68
CA GLY A 276 -10.98 -22.95 -1.20
C GLY A 276 -11.81 -23.42 -2.38
N ASN A 277 -11.43 -24.52 -3.03
CA ASN A 277 -12.17 -25.38 -3.98
C ASN A 277 -13.06 -24.73 -5.07
N ASN A 278 -13.05 -23.42 -5.28
CA ASN A 278 -13.93 -22.73 -6.21
C ASN A 278 -13.12 -22.09 -7.34
N THR A 279 -12.60 -22.94 -8.21
CA THR A 279 -11.88 -22.55 -9.43
C THR A 279 -12.75 -21.76 -10.40
N GLU A 280 -14.08 -21.72 -10.24
CA GLU A 280 -14.97 -20.94 -11.10
C GLU A 280 -14.92 -19.44 -10.81
N ARG A 281 -14.66 -19.05 -9.55
CA ARG A 281 -14.64 -17.64 -9.10
C ARG A 281 -13.23 -17.09 -8.84
N THR A 282 -12.22 -17.95 -8.95
CA THR A 282 -10.81 -17.59 -8.80
C THR A 282 -10.14 -17.71 -10.17
N GLN A 283 -9.86 -16.57 -10.80
CA GLN A 283 -9.20 -16.50 -12.10
C GLN A 283 -7.82 -15.87 -11.93
N ILE A 284 -6.80 -16.61 -12.32
CA ILE A 284 -5.44 -16.10 -12.49
C ILE A 284 -5.11 -16.31 -13.95
N ILE A 285 -4.82 -15.23 -14.67
CA ILE A 285 -4.53 -15.24 -16.10
C ILE A 285 -3.34 -14.35 -16.41
N HIS A 286 -2.61 -14.66 -17.48
CA HIS A 286 -1.41 -13.94 -17.92
C HIS A 286 -0.45 -13.61 -16.78
N SER A 287 -0.30 -14.49 -15.80
CA SER A 287 0.44 -14.22 -14.56
C SER A 287 1.54 -15.25 -14.33
N LEU A 288 2.57 -14.86 -13.58
CA LEU A 288 3.60 -15.76 -13.10
C LEU A 288 3.25 -16.27 -11.70
N THR A 289 3.32 -17.58 -11.49
CA THR A 289 3.12 -18.22 -10.18
C THR A 289 4.26 -19.18 -9.82
N ASP A 290 4.53 -19.41 -8.53
CA ASP A 290 5.53 -20.38 -8.03
C ASP A 290 5.41 -21.75 -8.72
N THR A 291 4.19 -22.28 -8.72
CA THR A 291 3.79 -23.46 -9.50
C THR A 291 2.77 -23.03 -10.53
N LYS A 292 2.86 -23.52 -11.76
CA LYS A 292 1.96 -23.11 -12.84
C LYS A 292 0.49 -23.27 -12.44
N TRP A 293 -0.22 -22.15 -12.35
CA TRP A 293 -1.66 -22.13 -12.14
C TRP A 293 -2.39 -22.38 -13.46
N ASN A 294 -3.42 -23.23 -13.43
CA ASN A 294 -4.25 -23.47 -14.61
C ASN A 294 -5.07 -22.22 -14.93
N GLY A 295 -4.68 -21.53 -16.00
CA GLY A 295 -5.31 -20.32 -16.52
C GLY A 295 -4.64 -19.90 -17.81
N GLU A 296 -5.33 -19.11 -18.61
CA GLU A 296 -4.81 -18.61 -19.88
C GLU A 296 -3.55 -17.77 -19.65
N GLY A 297 -2.53 -17.94 -20.49
CA GLY A 297 -1.30 -17.13 -20.44
C GLY A 297 -0.43 -17.30 -19.20
N ASN A 298 -0.79 -18.16 -18.23
CA ASN A 298 0.00 -18.32 -17.01
C ASN A 298 1.31 -19.07 -17.26
N ILE A 299 2.35 -18.58 -16.60
CA ILE A 299 3.69 -19.16 -16.60
C ILE A 299 4.14 -19.47 -15.17
N SER A 300 5.23 -20.22 -15.05
CA SER A 300 5.87 -20.50 -13.76
C SER A 300 7.38 -20.49 -13.92
N GLY A 301 8.07 -19.96 -12.92
CA GLY A 301 9.53 -19.84 -12.93
C GLY A 301 9.97 -18.75 -11.96
N ASP A 302 11.28 -18.59 -11.82
CA ASP A 302 11.85 -17.48 -11.07
C ASP A 302 11.63 -16.16 -11.84
N PRO A 303 10.94 -15.15 -11.26
CA PRO A 303 10.75 -13.83 -11.87
C PRO A 303 12.06 -13.04 -12.00
N LYS A 304 13.16 -13.49 -11.36
CA LYS A 304 14.48 -12.85 -11.37
C LYS A 304 14.42 -11.40 -10.92
N PHE A 305 13.97 -11.17 -9.69
CA PHE A 305 14.00 -9.83 -9.10
C PHE A 305 15.44 -9.35 -8.89
N VAL A 306 15.69 -8.05 -9.03
CA VAL A 306 17.01 -7.43 -8.86
C VAL A 306 17.54 -7.64 -7.44
N ASP A 307 16.79 -7.22 -6.41
CA ASP A 307 17.18 -7.34 -5.00
C ASP A 307 15.94 -7.42 -4.07
N PRO A 308 15.25 -8.57 -4.07
CA PRO A 308 13.99 -8.71 -3.34
C PRO A 308 14.14 -8.63 -1.82
N GLU A 309 15.33 -8.92 -1.27
CA GLU A 309 15.64 -8.84 0.16
C GLU A 309 15.66 -7.38 0.65
N ASN A 310 16.00 -6.43 -0.23
CA ASN A 310 15.98 -5.00 0.05
C ASN A 310 14.76 -4.28 -0.57
N GLY A 311 13.78 -5.03 -1.07
CA GLY A 311 12.52 -4.48 -1.61
C GLY A 311 12.58 -4.03 -3.07
N ASP A 312 13.64 -4.37 -3.81
CA ASP A 312 13.75 -4.09 -5.23
C ASP A 312 13.20 -5.27 -6.05
N TYR A 313 11.96 -5.10 -6.52
CA TYR A 313 11.24 -6.10 -7.32
C TYR A 313 11.24 -5.76 -8.82
N HIS A 314 12.15 -4.91 -9.29
CA HIS A 314 12.42 -4.78 -10.72
C HIS A 314 12.90 -6.12 -11.28
N LEU A 315 12.62 -6.34 -12.57
CA LEU A 315 13.01 -7.56 -13.27
C LEU A 315 14.45 -7.45 -13.76
N GLN A 316 15.23 -8.53 -13.62
CA GLN A 316 16.53 -8.66 -14.26
C GLN A 316 16.37 -9.13 -15.70
N ARG A 317 17.38 -8.84 -16.53
CA ARG A 317 17.45 -9.34 -17.91
C ARG A 317 17.27 -10.86 -17.99
N GLY A 318 16.37 -11.29 -18.89
CA GLY A 318 16.04 -12.70 -19.09
C GLY A 318 15.09 -13.27 -18.05
N SER A 319 14.41 -12.42 -17.28
CA SER A 319 13.20 -12.80 -16.54
C SER A 319 12.15 -13.36 -17.51
N PRO A 320 11.42 -14.43 -17.13
CA PRO A 320 10.31 -14.94 -17.92
C PRO A 320 9.09 -14.02 -17.91
N CYS A 321 9.06 -12.99 -17.06
CA CYS A 321 7.95 -12.03 -16.97
C CYS A 321 8.01 -10.95 -18.05
N ILE A 322 9.18 -10.75 -18.66
CA ILE A 322 9.42 -9.72 -19.67
C ILE A 322 8.65 -10.08 -20.96
N ASP A 323 7.96 -9.10 -21.54
CA ASP A 323 7.14 -9.20 -22.76
C ASP A 323 6.11 -10.34 -22.75
N SER A 324 5.70 -10.82 -21.57
CA SER A 324 4.88 -12.03 -21.44
C SER A 324 3.45 -11.76 -20.95
N GLY A 325 3.14 -10.51 -20.59
CA GLY A 325 1.80 -10.05 -20.24
C GLY A 325 0.93 -9.65 -21.45
N THR A 326 -0.25 -9.10 -21.16
CA THR A 326 -1.22 -8.59 -22.15
C THR A 326 -1.56 -7.11 -21.92
N ASP A 327 -2.32 -6.48 -22.81
CA ASP A 327 -2.81 -5.12 -22.62
C ASP A 327 -3.98 -5.09 -21.61
N THR A 328 -3.73 -4.56 -20.42
CA THR A 328 -4.74 -4.33 -19.37
C THR A 328 -5.35 -2.93 -19.41
N GLY A 329 -4.92 -2.08 -20.35
CA GLY A 329 -5.30 -0.66 -20.43
C GLY A 329 -4.53 0.25 -19.46
N LEU A 330 -3.62 -0.29 -18.64
CA LEU A 330 -2.71 0.50 -17.81
C LEU A 330 -1.59 1.11 -18.67
N THR A 331 -1.32 2.40 -18.47
CA THR A 331 -0.37 3.17 -19.31
C THR A 331 0.97 3.45 -18.65
N THR A 332 1.09 3.20 -17.34
CA THR A 332 2.36 3.33 -16.60
C THR A 332 2.51 2.22 -15.57
N ASP A 333 3.74 1.93 -15.18
CA ASP A 333 4.09 1.02 -14.07
C ASP A 333 4.15 1.74 -12.70
N LEU A 334 4.65 1.06 -11.65
CA LEU A 334 4.81 1.59 -10.29
C LEU A 334 5.72 2.83 -10.21
N ASP A 335 6.83 2.83 -10.94
CA ASP A 335 7.77 3.97 -11.01
C ASP A 335 7.27 5.12 -11.89
N GLY A 336 6.20 4.87 -12.66
CA GLY A 336 5.62 5.82 -13.59
C GLY A 336 6.26 5.75 -14.98
N ASN A 337 7.03 4.71 -15.28
CA ASN A 337 7.53 4.42 -16.61
C ASN A 337 6.36 4.05 -17.54
N PRO A 338 6.43 4.37 -18.85
CA PRO A 338 5.41 3.96 -19.81
C PRO A 338 5.23 2.43 -19.85
N ARG A 339 4.00 1.98 -20.06
CA ARG A 339 3.65 0.58 -20.29
C ARG A 339 2.85 0.47 -21.61
N PRO A 340 3.26 -0.40 -22.56
CA PRO A 340 4.44 -1.26 -22.54
C PRO A 340 5.73 -0.49 -22.92
N ILE A 341 6.90 -1.01 -22.51
CA ILE A 341 8.18 -0.68 -23.16
C ILE A 341 8.55 -1.90 -24.00
N GLY A 342 8.25 -1.90 -25.31
CA GLY A 342 8.34 -3.14 -26.09
C GLY A 342 7.07 -3.97 -25.94
N GLY A 343 7.11 -5.07 -25.20
CA GLY A 343 5.95 -5.86 -24.79
C GLY A 343 5.42 -5.46 -23.40
N TYR A 344 4.33 -6.09 -22.98
CA TYR A 344 3.79 -5.90 -21.64
C TYR A 344 4.46 -6.85 -20.68
N ASP A 345 4.97 -6.34 -19.56
CA ASP A 345 5.56 -7.18 -18.53
C ASP A 345 4.54 -7.63 -17.48
N MET A 346 4.70 -8.83 -16.96
CA MET A 346 3.98 -9.24 -15.76
C MET A 346 4.59 -8.55 -14.52
N GLY A 347 3.75 -8.16 -13.57
CA GLY A 347 4.15 -7.53 -12.31
C GLY A 347 3.98 -6.01 -12.28
N ALA A 348 4.40 -5.41 -11.16
CA ALA A 348 4.21 -3.98 -10.87
C ALA A 348 5.15 -3.04 -11.64
N TYR A 349 6.27 -3.56 -12.15
CA TYR A 349 7.31 -2.80 -12.84
C TYR A 349 7.38 -3.23 -14.31
N GLU A 350 7.68 -2.30 -15.20
CA GLU A 350 8.11 -2.60 -16.58
C GLU A 350 9.63 -2.72 -16.64
N PHE A 351 10.14 -3.71 -17.36
CA PHE A 351 11.56 -3.84 -17.59
C PHE A 351 12.03 -2.72 -18.52
N PRO A 352 12.99 -1.89 -18.08
CA PRO A 352 13.46 -0.81 -18.90
C PRO A 352 14.31 -1.39 -20.05
N TYR A 353 13.82 -1.30 -21.29
CA TYR A 353 14.68 -1.46 -22.48
C TYR A 353 15.56 -0.23 -22.68
N LEU A 354 16.39 0.07 -21.68
CA LEU A 354 17.38 1.12 -21.80
C LEU A 354 18.47 0.58 -22.71
N ARG A 355 18.52 1.07 -23.96
CA ARG A 355 19.60 0.73 -24.91
C ARG A 355 21.01 1.00 -24.37
N SER A 356 21.12 1.76 -23.28
CA SER A 356 22.35 2.16 -22.61
C SER A 356 22.60 1.44 -21.28
N ASP A 357 21.66 0.62 -20.81
CA ASP A 357 21.82 -0.31 -19.69
C ASP A 357 22.38 -1.61 -20.30
N ILE A 358 23.70 -1.72 -20.28
CA ILE A 358 24.47 -2.74 -20.97
C ILE A 358 24.70 -3.96 -20.06
N ASP A 359 24.73 -3.82 -18.73
CA ASP A 359 24.68 -5.00 -17.84
C ASP A 359 23.25 -5.53 -17.62
N GLY A 360 22.23 -4.73 -17.88
CA GLY A 360 20.84 -5.11 -17.71
C GLY A 360 20.41 -5.15 -16.25
N ASP A 361 20.98 -4.30 -15.41
CA ASP A 361 20.65 -4.17 -13.98
C ASP A 361 19.48 -3.20 -13.71
N GLY A 362 18.94 -2.58 -14.77
CA GLY A 362 17.82 -1.66 -14.72
C GLY A 362 18.23 -0.20 -14.52
N ARG A 363 19.53 0.10 -14.39
CA ARG A 363 20.07 1.46 -14.26
C ARG A 363 20.98 1.77 -15.44
N VAL A 364 21.25 3.06 -15.63
CA VAL A 364 22.32 3.51 -16.54
C VAL A 364 23.35 4.21 -15.66
N ASP A 365 24.40 3.49 -15.29
CA ASP A 365 25.43 3.96 -14.37
C ASP A 365 26.86 3.65 -14.83
N GLU A 366 27.82 3.72 -13.90
CA GLU A 366 29.23 3.51 -14.22
C GLU A 366 29.56 2.07 -14.61
N ASN A 367 28.75 1.09 -14.20
CA ASN A 367 28.93 -0.32 -14.55
C ASN A 367 28.63 -0.55 -16.04
N ASP A 368 27.59 0.09 -16.57
CA ASP A 368 27.29 0.11 -18.00
C ASP A 368 28.43 0.74 -18.80
N LEU A 369 28.94 1.86 -18.29
CA LEU A 369 30.06 2.56 -18.91
C LEU A 369 31.32 1.67 -18.90
N PHE A 370 31.53 0.90 -17.83
CA PHE A 370 32.67 -0.02 -17.73
C PHE A 370 32.57 -1.16 -18.75
N ILE A 371 31.38 -1.73 -18.93
CA ILE A 371 31.12 -2.78 -19.92
C ILE A 371 31.26 -2.23 -21.33
N PHE A 372 30.68 -1.05 -21.59
CA PHE A 372 30.85 -0.34 -22.84
C PHE A 372 32.33 -0.10 -23.16
N GLN A 373 33.11 0.45 -22.21
CA GLN A 373 34.52 0.73 -22.40
C GLN A 373 35.35 -0.54 -22.63
N ARG A 374 35.03 -1.63 -21.92
CA ARG A 374 35.68 -2.94 -22.09
C ARG A 374 35.49 -3.46 -23.52
N ASP A 375 34.27 -3.38 -24.04
CA ASP A 375 33.91 -3.96 -25.33
C ASP A 375 34.30 -3.03 -26.49
N TRP A 376 34.27 -1.72 -26.30
CA TRP A 376 34.85 -0.72 -27.21
C TRP A 376 36.33 -0.96 -27.48
N ARG A 377 37.12 -1.30 -26.44
CA ARG A 377 38.57 -1.59 -26.56
C ARG A 377 38.88 -2.87 -27.32
N LYS A 378 37.92 -3.77 -27.50
CA LYS A 378 38.09 -5.03 -28.24
C LYS A 378 37.77 -4.90 -29.74
N GLY A 379 37.28 -3.74 -30.19
CA GLY A 379 36.98 -3.48 -31.61
C GLY A 379 35.78 -4.24 -32.15
N THR A 380 35.02 -4.93 -31.29
CA THR A 380 33.74 -5.56 -31.63
C THR A 380 32.63 -4.66 -31.10
N GLY A 381 32.25 -3.65 -31.89
CA GLY A 381 30.99 -2.94 -31.67
C GLY A 381 29.79 -3.87 -31.89
N PRO A 382 28.59 -3.50 -31.39
CA PRO A 382 27.37 -4.27 -31.60
C PRO A 382 27.05 -4.51 -33.08
#